data_AF-A0A7C5QP17-F1
#
_entry.id   AF-A0A7C5QP17-F1
#
_cell.length_a   1.000
_cell.length_b   1.000
_cell.length_c   1.000
_cell.angle_alpha   90.00
_cell.angle_beta   90.00
_cell.angle_gamma   90.00
#
_symmetry.space_group_name_H-M   'P 1'
#
loop_
_entity.id
_entity.type
_entity.pdbx_description
1 polymer ?
#
loop_
_entity_poly.entity_id
_entity_poly.type
_entity_poly.pdbx_seq_one_letter_code
_entity_poly.pdbx_strand_id
1 'polypeptide(L)'
;MVEGEEQNDQRRYGFTYALDRDGFFRRACPSCGREYKVKASPNDIAHSLQPAFHEVGAEIGEVGPSQSEAKDSEQRLFCPYCGHPALQSEALPEELWLYIKRWAMREIVLPQWRQMTHDLERTFGSHRGHSRGFLSMEMAFKAADFCLPPRPVAGPEPPDMKRVRLLCCHEDIKILDSWRDTVFCPLCGTEAVLQ
;
A
#
# COMPACT_ATOMS: atom_id res chain seq x y z
N MET A 1 14.47 5.79 40.32
CA MET A 1 13.46 5.27 39.39
C MET A 1 13.31 6.34 38.32
N VAL A 2 13.93 6.14 37.17
CA VAL A 2 13.86 7.08 36.04
C VAL A 2 12.81 6.49 35.11
N GLU A 3 11.66 7.15 35.03
CA GLU A 3 10.62 6.86 34.06
C GLU A 3 11.19 7.21 32.68
N GLY A 4 11.37 6.18 31.84
CA GLY A 4 11.77 6.37 30.45
C GLY A 4 10.56 6.88 29.68
N GLU A 5 10.63 8.12 29.21
CA GLU A 5 9.68 8.65 28.23
C GLU A 5 9.81 7.80 26.94
N GLU A 6 8.79 7.00 26.63
CA GLU A 6 8.62 6.41 25.31
C GLU A 6 8.45 7.55 24.30
N GLN A 7 9.54 7.90 23.60
CA GLN A 7 9.45 8.80 22.45
C GLN A 7 8.64 8.09 21.36
N ASN A 8 7.39 8.52 21.21
CA ASN A 8 6.53 8.10 20.12
C ASN A 8 7.09 8.68 18.80
N ASP A 9 7.95 7.93 18.09
CA ASP A 9 8.54 8.32 16.78
C ASP A 9 7.48 8.25 15.68
N GLN A 10 6.50 9.17 15.75
CA GLN A 10 5.45 9.27 14.76
C GLN A 10 5.94 10.05 13.54
N ARG A 11 5.93 9.39 12.37
CA ARG A 11 6.31 10.00 11.09
C ARG A 11 5.09 10.16 10.17
N ARG A 12 5.10 11.21 9.35
CA ARG A 12 4.03 11.51 8.39
C ARG A 12 4.56 11.39 6.96
N TYR A 13 3.84 10.65 6.13
CA TYR A 13 4.17 10.45 4.72
C TYR A 13 3.00 10.87 3.84
N GLY A 14 3.32 11.40 2.65
CA GLY A 14 2.33 11.68 1.60
C GLY A 14 2.33 10.57 0.57
N PHE A 15 1.17 9.99 0.31
CA PHE A 15 0.96 9.02 -0.77
C PHE A 15 -0.17 9.51 -1.68
N THR A 16 -0.03 9.31 -3.00
CA THR A 16 -1.02 9.73 -3.99
C THR A 16 -1.23 8.62 -4.98
N TYR A 17 -2.49 8.38 -5.35
CA TYR A 17 -2.88 7.30 -6.24
C TYR A 17 -3.96 7.78 -7.20
N ALA A 18 -4.13 7.06 -8.31
CA ALA A 18 -5.11 7.39 -9.32
C ALA A 18 -6.51 6.90 -8.91
N LEU A 19 -7.49 7.79 -9.06
CA LEU A 19 -8.90 7.49 -8.99
C LEU A 19 -9.55 7.83 -10.32
N ASP A 20 -10.63 7.14 -10.61
CA ASP A 20 -11.48 7.49 -11.74
C ASP A 20 -12.28 8.78 -11.46
N ARG A 21 -12.96 9.32 -12.49
CA ARG A 21 -13.73 10.57 -12.37
C ARG A 21 -14.85 10.50 -11.32
N ASP A 22 -15.33 9.30 -11.00
CA ASP A 22 -16.39 9.04 -10.04
C ASP A 22 -15.82 8.59 -8.67
N GLY A 23 -14.51 8.63 -8.45
CA GLY A 23 -13.84 8.25 -7.21
C GLY A 23 -13.73 6.74 -6.99
N PHE A 24 -13.65 5.95 -8.06
CA PHE A 24 -13.40 4.50 -7.97
C PHE A 24 -11.91 4.19 -8.06
N PHE A 25 -11.50 3.20 -7.27
CA PHE A 25 -10.14 2.68 -7.20
C PHE A 25 -10.05 1.34 -7.96
N ARG A 26 -9.08 1.25 -8.89
CA ARG A 26 -8.85 0.06 -9.71
C ARG A 26 -8.11 -1.02 -8.91
N ARG A 27 -8.62 -2.25 -9.02
CA ARG A 27 -8.15 -3.47 -8.37
C ARG A 27 -7.98 -4.56 -9.42
N ALA A 28 -7.11 -5.53 -9.14
CA ALA A 28 -6.91 -6.71 -9.97
C ALA A 28 -7.06 -7.97 -9.13
N CYS A 29 -7.82 -8.96 -9.62
CA CYS A 29 -7.99 -10.22 -8.90
C CYS A 29 -6.72 -11.09 -9.02
N PRO A 30 -6.11 -11.55 -7.90
CA PRO A 30 -4.93 -12.40 -7.96
C PRO A 30 -5.21 -13.80 -8.54
N SER A 31 -6.47 -14.26 -8.49
CA SER A 31 -6.85 -15.59 -9.01
C SER A 31 -7.12 -15.57 -10.51
N CYS A 32 -7.87 -14.59 -11.03
CA CYS A 32 -8.29 -14.58 -12.43
C CYS A 32 -7.67 -13.46 -13.28
N GLY A 33 -6.85 -12.59 -12.68
CA GLY A 33 -6.14 -11.48 -13.34
C GLY A 33 -7.03 -10.34 -13.83
N ARG A 34 -8.36 -10.44 -13.71
CA ARG A 34 -9.28 -9.41 -14.20
C ARG A 34 -9.31 -8.20 -13.30
N GLU A 35 -9.39 -7.03 -13.93
CA GLU A 35 -9.48 -5.75 -13.26
C GLU A 35 -10.92 -5.31 -13.05
N TYR A 36 -11.17 -4.64 -11.93
CA TYR A 36 -12.45 -4.07 -11.55
C TYR A 36 -12.20 -2.81 -10.71
N LYS A 37 -13.23 -2.00 -10.48
CA LYS A 37 -13.12 -0.87 -9.56
C LYS A 37 -14.17 -0.90 -8.47
N VAL A 38 -13.75 -0.51 -7.29
CA VAL A 38 -14.62 -0.31 -6.11
C VAL A 38 -14.56 1.14 -5.68
N LYS A 39 -15.58 1.62 -4.97
CA LYS A 39 -15.55 2.97 -4.41
C LYS A 39 -14.39 3.09 -3.43
N ALA A 40 -13.57 4.13 -3.58
CA ALA A 40 -12.41 4.31 -2.72
C ALA A 40 -12.81 4.78 -1.32
N SER A 41 -12.25 4.14 -0.30
CA SER A 41 -12.29 4.61 1.10
C SER A 41 -10.88 4.98 1.59
N PRO A 42 -10.75 5.88 2.59
CA PRO A 42 -9.45 6.17 3.20
C PRO A 42 -8.77 4.91 3.80
N ASN A 43 -9.57 4.00 4.35
CA ASN A 43 -9.08 2.74 4.90
C ASN A 43 -8.52 1.81 3.83
N ASP A 44 -9.09 1.83 2.61
CA ASP A 44 -8.64 0.94 1.53
C ASP A 44 -7.15 1.12 1.21
N ILE A 45 -6.69 2.36 1.25
CA ILE A 45 -5.30 2.70 0.94
C ILE A 45 -4.38 2.34 2.10
N ALA A 46 -4.81 2.56 3.33
CA ALA A 46 -4.06 2.12 4.50
C ALA A 46 -3.81 0.60 4.43
N HIS A 47 -4.85 -0.21 4.18
CA HIS A 47 -4.71 -1.65 4.03
C HIS A 47 -3.85 -2.06 2.83
N SER A 48 -3.89 -1.28 1.74
CA SER A 48 -3.05 -1.53 0.56
C SER A 48 -1.57 -1.24 0.83
N LEU A 49 -1.27 -0.25 1.66
CA LEU A 49 0.09 0.17 2.00
C LEU A 49 0.69 -0.61 3.18
N GLN A 50 -0.14 -1.15 4.08
CA GLN A 50 0.29 -1.82 5.31
C GLN A 50 1.44 -2.83 5.09
N PRO A 51 1.42 -3.71 4.06
CA PRO A 51 2.51 -4.66 3.85
C PRO A 51 3.87 -3.98 3.64
N ALA A 52 3.90 -2.86 2.91
CA ALA A 52 5.14 -2.11 2.67
C ALA A 52 5.67 -1.45 3.94
N PHE A 53 4.80 -1.10 4.89
CA PHE A 53 5.18 -0.62 6.22
C PHE A 53 5.66 -1.76 7.13
N HIS A 54 5.00 -2.92 7.11
CA HIS A 54 5.44 -4.10 7.85
C HIS A 54 6.84 -4.57 7.44
N GLU A 55 7.16 -4.53 6.14
CA GLU A 55 8.50 -4.88 5.62
C GLU A 55 9.64 -4.04 6.25
N VAL A 56 9.33 -2.83 6.71
CA VAL A 56 10.31 -1.92 7.34
C VAL A 56 10.14 -1.81 8.86
N GLY A 57 9.36 -2.71 9.46
CA GLY A 57 9.09 -2.72 10.90
C GLY A 57 8.28 -1.52 11.38
N ALA A 58 7.42 -0.95 10.53
CA ALA A 58 6.52 0.14 10.86
C ALA A 58 5.06 -0.29 10.71
N GLU A 59 4.16 0.42 11.38
CA GLU A 59 2.71 0.22 11.26
C GLU A 59 2.03 1.54 10.89
N ILE A 60 1.03 1.48 10.00
CA ILE A 60 0.18 2.63 9.74
C ILE A 60 -0.83 2.72 10.89
N GLY A 61 -0.82 3.85 11.61
CA GLY A 61 -1.82 4.11 12.65
C GLY A 61 -3.25 4.23 12.07
N GLU A 62 -4.24 4.37 12.95
CA GLU A 62 -5.65 4.46 12.54
C GLU A 62 -5.89 5.64 11.57
N VAL A 63 -6.50 5.36 10.41
CA VAL A 63 -6.81 6.35 9.38
C VAL A 63 -8.31 6.68 9.39
N GLY A 64 -8.71 7.70 10.14
CA GLY A 64 -10.08 8.24 10.12
C GLY A 64 -10.89 8.01 11.41
N PRO A 65 -12.15 8.48 11.47
CA PRO A 65 -12.99 8.30 12.66
C PRO A 65 -13.30 6.82 12.84
N SER A 66 -12.88 6.29 13.98
CA SER A 66 -13.10 4.92 14.43
C SER A 66 -14.58 4.53 14.29
N GLN A 67 -14.90 3.73 13.28
CA GLN A 67 -16.11 2.93 13.30
C GLN A 67 -15.71 1.46 13.21
N SER A 68 -15.87 0.82 14.37
CA SER A 68 -15.66 -0.59 14.73
C SER A 68 -14.26 -0.95 15.21
N GLU A 69 -14.24 -1.48 16.44
CA GLU A 69 -13.17 -2.25 17.09
C GLU A 69 -12.92 -3.59 16.36
N ALA A 70 -12.81 -3.55 15.02
CA ALA A 70 -12.33 -4.68 14.25
C ALA A 70 -10.79 -4.69 14.37
N LYS A 71 -10.29 -5.35 15.43
CA LYS A 71 -8.91 -5.83 15.51
C LYS A 71 -8.44 -6.29 14.13
N ASP A 72 -7.46 -5.59 13.55
CA ASP A 72 -6.38 -6.03 12.66
C ASP A 72 -6.62 -7.26 11.74
N SER A 73 -7.84 -7.45 11.25
CA SER A 73 -8.24 -8.66 10.54
C SER A 73 -8.37 -8.32 9.06
N GLU A 74 -7.28 -8.58 8.33
CA GLU A 74 -7.32 -9.06 6.93
C GLU A 74 -8.56 -8.60 6.16
N GLN A 75 -8.65 -7.30 5.83
CA GLN A 75 -9.78 -6.83 5.04
C GLN A 75 -9.74 -7.51 3.68
N ARG A 76 -10.72 -8.40 3.46
CA ARG A 76 -10.86 -9.19 2.25
C ARG A 76 -11.88 -8.54 1.32
N LEU A 77 -11.59 -8.63 0.03
CA LEU A 77 -12.52 -8.32 -1.04
C LEU A 77 -12.74 -9.57 -1.88
N PHE A 78 -13.95 -9.72 -2.39
CA PHE A 78 -14.29 -10.77 -3.33
C PHE A 78 -14.13 -10.26 -4.76
N CYS A 79 -13.59 -11.10 -5.64
CA CYS A 79 -13.53 -10.79 -7.05
C CYS A 79 -14.94 -10.74 -7.65
N PRO A 80 -15.35 -9.64 -8.31
CA PRO A 80 -16.68 -9.58 -8.91
C PRO A 80 -16.88 -10.55 -10.08
N TYR A 81 -15.83 -11.16 -10.60
CA TYR A 81 -15.91 -12.07 -11.75
C TYR A 81 -15.93 -13.54 -11.35
N CYS A 82 -15.02 -13.95 -10.47
CA CYS A 82 -14.86 -15.37 -10.08
C CYS A 82 -15.24 -15.66 -8.63
N GLY A 83 -15.65 -14.66 -7.86
CA GLY A 83 -15.99 -14.81 -6.44
C GLY A 83 -14.81 -15.08 -5.51
N HIS A 84 -13.57 -15.09 -6.02
CA HIS A 84 -12.39 -15.39 -5.21
C HIS A 84 -12.15 -14.33 -4.12
N PRO A 85 -12.04 -14.70 -2.83
CA PRO A 85 -11.67 -13.80 -1.76
C PRO A 85 -10.15 -13.55 -1.77
N ALA A 86 -9.76 -12.28 -1.73
CA ALA A 86 -8.36 -11.85 -1.65
C ALA A 86 -8.21 -10.73 -0.61
N LEU A 87 -7.02 -10.59 -0.02
CA LEU A 87 -6.73 -9.42 0.79
C LEU A 87 -6.75 -8.16 -0.07
N GLN A 88 -7.11 -7.02 0.51
CA GLN A 88 -7.07 -5.74 -0.23
C GLN A 88 -5.69 -5.42 -0.81
N SER A 89 -4.62 -5.80 -0.10
CA SER A 89 -3.23 -5.66 -0.52
C SER A 89 -2.83 -6.61 -1.66
N GLU A 90 -3.49 -7.75 -1.79
CA GLU A 90 -3.28 -8.71 -2.88
C GLU A 90 -4.08 -8.33 -4.13
N ALA A 91 -5.19 -7.62 -3.94
CA ALA A 91 -6.11 -7.21 -4.99
C ALA A 91 -5.66 -5.91 -5.71
N LEU A 92 -4.37 -5.74 -5.96
CA LEU A 92 -3.79 -4.55 -6.58
C LEU A 92 -3.31 -4.84 -8.01
N PRO A 93 -3.48 -3.90 -8.96
CA PRO A 93 -2.81 -3.99 -10.25
C PRO A 93 -1.28 -4.02 -10.07
N GLU A 94 -0.59 -4.77 -10.93
CA GLU A 94 0.87 -4.92 -10.86
C GLU A 94 1.59 -3.57 -10.91
N GLU A 95 1.13 -2.66 -11.77
CA GLU A 95 1.69 -1.31 -11.90
C GLU A 95 1.60 -0.51 -10.59
N LEU A 96 0.48 -0.64 -9.88
CA LEU A 96 0.28 0.03 -8.60
C LEU A 96 1.16 -0.58 -7.51
N TRP A 97 1.30 -1.90 -7.49
CA TRP A 97 2.20 -2.58 -6.56
C TRP A 97 3.66 -2.14 -6.75
N LEU A 98 4.12 -2.04 -7.99
CA LEU A 98 5.44 -1.52 -8.32
C LEU A 98 5.60 -0.05 -7.90
N TYR A 99 4.54 0.76 -8.04
CA TYR A 99 4.54 2.14 -7.58
C TYR A 99 4.67 2.23 -6.05
N ILE A 100 3.89 1.45 -5.30
CA ILE A 100 3.96 1.39 -3.83
C ILE A 100 5.38 1.01 -3.37
N LYS A 101 5.97 -0.05 -3.95
CA LYS A 101 7.34 -0.48 -3.61
C LYS A 101 8.38 0.62 -3.82
N ARG A 102 8.32 1.30 -4.97
CA ARG A 102 9.26 2.40 -5.30
C ARG A 102 9.07 3.60 -4.38
N TRP A 103 7.83 3.92 -4.04
CA TRP A 103 7.51 4.98 -3.09
C TRP A 103 8.05 4.64 -1.69
N ALA A 104 7.76 3.44 -1.17
CA ALA A 104 8.20 3.02 0.16
C ALA A 104 9.72 2.99 0.28
N MET A 105 10.41 2.48 -0.75
CA MET A 105 11.87 2.51 -0.82
C MET A 105 12.42 3.93 -0.68
N ARG A 106 11.84 4.90 -1.41
CA ARG A 106 12.32 6.29 -1.41
C ARG A 106 11.99 7.04 -0.13
N GLU A 107 10.75 6.98 0.31
CA GLU A 107 10.25 7.85 1.37
C GLU A 107 10.55 7.26 2.76
N ILE A 108 10.67 5.93 2.88
CA ILE A 108 10.81 5.26 4.16
C ILE A 108 12.19 4.62 4.32
N VAL A 109 12.59 3.74 3.40
CA VAL A 109 13.81 2.94 3.54
C VAL A 109 15.08 3.79 3.40
N LEU A 110 15.17 4.61 2.34
CA LEU A 110 16.37 5.40 2.07
C LEU A 110 16.74 6.39 3.19
N PRO A 111 15.80 7.17 3.77
CA PRO A 111 16.14 8.07 4.87
C PRO A 111 16.62 7.34 6.12
N GLN A 112 15.99 6.21 6.47
CA GLN A 112 16.40 5.39 7.62
C GLN A 112 17.82 4.83 7.42
N TRP A 113 18.14 4.37 6.21
CA TRP A 113 19.48 3.86 5.90
C TRP A 113 20.55 4.95 5.96
N ARG A 114 20.24 6.16 5.45
CA ARG A 114 21.15 7.31 5.53
C ARG A 114 21.41 7.72 6.97
N GLN A 115 20.40 7.67 7.82
CA GLN A 115 20.56 7.92 9.26
C GLN A 115 21.44 6.85 9.90
N MET A 116 21.15 5.57 9.66
CA MET A 116 21.93 4.45 10.18
C MET A 116 23.41 4.52 9.79
N THR A 117 23.71 4.80 8.52
CA THR A 117 25.09 4.93 8.02
C THR A 117 25.83 6.09 8.67
N HIS A 118 25.19 7.25 8.80
CA HIS A 118 25.78 8.41 9.46
C HIS A 118 26.03 8.18 10.96
N ASP A 119 25.12 7.49 11.65
CA ASP A 119 25.29 7.15 13.08
C ASP A 119 26.41 6.11 13.28
N LEU A 120 26.55 5.18 12.34
CA LEU A 120 27.64 4.23 12.28
C LEU A 120 28.99 4.95 12.07
N GLU A 121 29.08 5.86 11.10
CA GLU A 121 30.26 6.69 10.86
C GLU A 121 30.67 7.50 12.10
N ARG A 122 29.71 8.04 12.86
CA ARG A 122 29.98 8.75 14.13
C ARG A 122 30.51 7.82 15.22
N THR A 123 29.95 6.63 15.33
CA THR A 123 30.33 5.64 16.35
C THR A 123 31.73 5.09 16.08
N PHE A 124 32.05 4.79 14.82
CA PHE A 124 33.38 4.28 14.44
C PHE A 124 34.41 5.38 14.19
N GLY A 125 33.99 6.60 13.86
CA GLY A 125 34.88 7.74 13.61
C GLY A 125 35.37 8.48 14.86
N SER A 126 34.71 8.31 16.01
CA SER A 126 35.05 8.99 17.28
C SER A 126 36.10 8.28 18.15
N HIS A 127 36.41 7.00 17.88
CA HIS A 127 37.44 6.24 18.61
C HIS A 127 38.86 6.38 18.03
N ARG A 128 39.26 7.60 17.60
CA ARG A 128 40.63 7.94 17.19
C ARG A 128 41.59 8.25 18.36
N GLY A 129 41.27 7.80 19.57
CA GLY A 129 42.18 7.82 20.71
C GLY A 129 42.11 6.47 21.42
N HIS A 130 43.19 5.68 21.33
CA HIS A 130 43.41 4.39 22.01
C HIS A 130 42.57 3.17 21.58
N SER A 131 42.97 2.49 20.51
CA SER A 131 43.41 1.08 20.58
C SER A 131 43.72 0.51 19.19
N ARG A 132 44.72 -0.36 19.12
CA ARG A 132 45.21 -1.06 17.93
C ARG A 132 44.13 -2.06 17.44
N GLY A 133 43.57 -1.87 16.25
CA GLY A 133 42.70 -2.88 15.61
C GLY A 133 42.30 -2.50 14.18
N PHE A 134 42.73 -3.30 13.20
CA PHE A 134 42.71 -2.99 11.75
C PHE A 134 41.41 -3.39 11.02
N LEU A 135 40.25 -2.85 11.40
CA LEU A 135 39.02 -3.07 10.62
C LEU A 135 38.36 -1.74 10.26
N SER A 136 38.73 -1.22 9.09
CA SER A 136 38.05 -0.11 8.41
C SER A 136 37.05 -0.71 7.42
N MET A 137 35.76 -0.63 7.74
CA MET A 137 34.70 -1.07 6.84
C MET A 137 34.03 0.15 6.22
N GLU A 138 34.43 0.49 5.00
CA GLU A 138 33.77 1.53 4.20
C GLU A 138 32.53 0.94 3.53
N MET A 139 31.34 1.36 3.96
CA MET A 139 30.09 1.02 3.27
C MET A 139 29.68 2.19 2.38
N ALA A 140 30.10 2.16 1.11
CA ALA A 140 29.66 3.14 0.12
C ALA A 140 28.30 2.72 -0.46
N PHE A 141 27.22 3.36 0.00
CA PHE A 141 25.89 3.16 -0.58
C PHE A 141 25.71 4.08 -1.80
N LYS A 142 25.76 3.51 -3.01
CA LYS A 142 25.41 4.22 -4.25
C LYS A 142 23.89 4.32 -4.40
N ALA A 143 23.27 5.16 -3.58
CA ALA A 143 21.83 5.49 -3.66
C ALA A 143 21.43 6.13 -4.99
N ALA A 144 22.39 6.76 -5.67
CA ALA A 144 22.15 7.60 -6.84
C ALA A 144 21.63 6.83 -8.06
N ASP A 145 21.87 5.51 -8.13
CA ASP A 145 21.51 4.71 -9.30
C ASP A 145 20.07 4.16 -9.24
N PHE A 146 19.38 4.22 -8.09
CA PHE A 146 18.12 3.48 -7.89
C PHE A 146 16.86 4.32 -7.65
N CYS A 147 16.93 5.65 -7.56
CA CYS A 147 15.82 6.40 -6.96
C CYS A 147 15.44 7.68 -7.70
N LEU A 148 14.84 7.51 -8.88
CA LEU A 148 13.74 8.38 -9.29
C LEU A 148 12.49 7.49 -9.43
N PRO A 149 11.53 7.52 -8.49
CA PRO A 149 10.27 6.86 -8.75
C PRO A 149 9.63 7.55 -9.96
N PRO A 150 9.05 6.80 -10.91
CA PRO A 150 8.24 7.43 -11.93
C PRO A 150 7.15 8.24 -11.24
N ARG A 151 6.76 9.37 -11.85
CA ARG A 151 5.56 10.10 -11.42
C ARG A 151 4.42 9.08 -11.25
N PRO A 152 3.49 9.30 -10.31
CA PRO A 152 2.27 8.49 -10.24
C PRO A 152 1.75 8.29 -11.67
N VAL A 153 1.32 7.08 -12.01
CA VAL A 153 0.64 6.82 -13.28
C VAL A 153 -0.73 7.53 -13.20
N ALA A 154 -0.70 8.85 -13.25
CA ALA A 154 -1.84 9.72 -13.37
C ALA A 154 -2.06 9.93 -14.87
N GLY A 155 -2.27 8.82 -15.56
CA GLY A 155 -2.98 8.85 -16.84
C GLY A 155 -4.48 8.99 -16.54
N PRO A 156 -5.27 9.67 -17.38
CA PRO A 156 -6.71 9.55 -17.29
C PRO A 156 -7.07 8.08 -17.44
N GLU A 157 -7.76 7.53 -16.45
CA GLU A 157 -8.10 6.13 -16.46
C GLU A 157 -8.99 5.81 -17.67
N PRO A 158 -8.72 4.70 -18.39
CA PRO A 158 -9.52 4.35 -19.56
C PRO A 158 -11.00 4.18 -19.19
N PRO A 159 -11.93 4.60 -20.07
CA PRO A 159 -13.36 4.34 -19.92
C PRO A 159 -13.70 2.93 -20.43
N ASP A 160 -13.13 1.90 -19.80
CA ASP A 160 -13.22 0.49 -20.20
C ASP A 160 -14.21 -0.34 -19.36
N MET A 161 -14.90 0.31 -18.42
CA MET A 161 -15.75 -0.36 -17.43
C MET A 161 -17.09 0.35 -17.21
N LYS A 162 -18.15 -0.44 -17.11
CA LYS A 162 -19.51 -0.02 -16.80
C LYS A 162 -19.75 -0.05 -15.32
N ARG A 163 -20.54 0.91 -14.84
CA ARG A 163 -21.02 0.94 -13.47
C ARG A 163 -22.16 -0.07 -13.30
N VAL A 164 -22.13 -0.79 -12.18
CA VAL A 164 -23.14 -1.74 -11.76
C VAL A 164 -23.48 -1.45 -10.29
N ARG A 165 -24.78 -1.40 -9.99
CA ARG A 165 -25.28 -1.25 -8.63
C ARG A 165 -25.53 -2.62 -8.02
N LEU A 166 -24.91 -2.90 -6.87
CA LEU A 166 -25.07 -4.15 -6.14
C LEU A 166 -26.25 -4.04 -5.18
N LEU A 167 -27.24 -4.93 -5.31
CA LEU A 167 -28.45 -4.90 -4.48
C LEU A 167 -28.22 -5.36 -3.04
N CYS A 168 -27.23 -6.23 -2.80
CA CYS A 168 -26.97 -6.80 -1.48
C CYS A 168 -26.37 -5.79 -0.49
N CYS A 169 -25.39 -4.99 -0.94
CA CYS A 169 -24.69 -4.02 -0.10
C CYS A 169 -25.05 -2.57 -0.44
N HIS A 170 -25.88 -2.35 -1.46
CA HIS A 170 -26.18 -1.01 -1.98
C HIS A 170 -24.91 -0.21 -2.31
N GLU A 171 -23.95 -0.88 -2.94
CA GLU A 171 -22.70 -0.28 -3.37
C GLU A 171 -22.57 -0.34 -4.88
N ASP A 172 -21.86 0.65 -5.43
CA ASP A 172 -21.54 0.66 -6.84
C ASP A 172 -20.16 0.07 -7.08
N ILE A 173 -20.03 -0.68 -8.17
CA ILE A 173 -18.75 -1.17 -8.67
C ILE A 173 -18.63 -0.87 -10.16
N LYS A 174 -17.40 -0.92 -10.68
CA LYS A 174 -17.16 -0.90 -12.12
C LYS A 174 -16.53 -2.20 -12.57
N ILE A 175 -17.10 -2.80 -13.60
CA ILE A 175 -16.63 -4.05 -14.20
C ILE A 175 -16.47 -3.89 -15.71
N LEU A 176 -15.75 -4.79 -16.36
CA LEU A 176 -15.53 -4.77 -17.81
C LEU A 176 -16.86 -4.65 -18.58
N ASP A 177 -16.90 -3.75 -19.57
CA ASP A 177 -18.08 -3.53 -20.42
C ASP A 177 -18.52 -4.81 -21.15
N SER A 178 -17.54 -5.63 -21.53
CA SER A 178 -17.73 -6.91 -22.21
C SER A 178 -18.20 -8.04 -21.29
N TRP A 179 -18.24 -7.84 -19.96
CA TRP A 179 -18.69 -8.88 -19.04
C TRP A 179 -20.19 -9.15 -19.18
N ARG A 180 -20.53 -10.44 -19.30
CA ARG A 180 -21.89 -10.96 -19.52
C ARG A 180 -22.26 -12.10 -18.58
N ASP A 181 -21.32 -12.56 -17.77
CA ASP A 181 -21.50 -13.67 -16.84
C ASP A 181 -22.00 -13.16 -15.48
N THR A 182 -22.16 -14.09 -14.53
CA THR A 182 -22.44 -13.82 -13.12
C THR A 182 -21.48 -12.75 -12.57
N VAL A 183 -22.02 -11.89 -11.70
CA VAL A 183 -21.25 -10.88 -10.97
C VAL A 183 -21.36 -11.19 -9.48
N PHE A 184 -20.25 -11.12 -8.75
CA PHE A 184 -20.22 -11.26 -7.29
C PHE A 184 -20.03 -9.90 -6.62
N CYS A 185 -20.62 -9.70 -5.46
CA CYS A 185 -20.40 -8.49 -4.66
C CYS A 185 -18.98 -8.51 -4.05
N PRO A 186 -18.15 -7.48 -4.28
CA PRO A 186 -16.81 -7.44 -3.70
C PRO A 186 -16.75 -7.34 -2.18
N LEU A 187 -17.85 -6.93 -1.53
CA LEU A 187 -17.89 -6.72 -0.08
C LEU A 187 -18.37 -7.95 0.68
N CYS A 188 -19.40 -8.65 0.17
CA CYS A 188 -20.01 -9.78 0.88
C CYS A 188 -19.92 -11.12 0.12
N GLY A 189 -19.40 -11.13 -1.11
CA GLY A 189 -19.23 -12.33 -1.93
C GLY A 189 -20.52 -12.90 -2.51
N THR A 190 -21.69 -12.31 -2.23
CA THR A 190 -22.97 -12.78 -2.76
C THR A 190 -23.06 -12.57 -4.27
N GLU A 191 -23.63 -13.53 -4.98
CA GLU A 191 -24.00 -13.39 -6.40
C GLU A 191 -25.01 -12.23 -6.55
N ALA A 192 -24.63 -11.25 -7.36
CA ALA A 192 -25.36 -10.02 -7.55
C ALA A 192 -26.39 -10.17 -8.69
N VAL A 193 -27.65 -9.90 -8.38
CA VAL A 193 -28.67 -9.64 -9.40
C VAL A 193 -28.45 -8.23 -9.92
N LEU A 194 -28.13 -8.12 -11.21
CA LEU A 194 -27.84 -6.85 -11.89
C LEU A 194 -29.16 -6.11 -12.19
N GLN A 195 -29.20 -4.79 -11.95
CA GLN A 195 -30.21 -3.87 -12.50
C GLN A 195 -29.59 -3.00 -13.58
#